data_AF-A0A7S2UDT8-F1
#
_entry.id   AF-A0A7S2UDT8-F1
#
_cell.length_a   1.000
_cell.length_b   1.000
_cell.length_c   1.000
_cell.angle_alpha   90.00
_cell.angle_beta   90.00
_cell.angle_gamma   90.00
#
_symmetry.space_group_name_H-M   'P 1'
#
loop_
_entity.id
_entity.type
_entity.pdbx_description
1 polymer ?
#
loop_
_entity_poly.entity_id
_entity_poly.type
_entity_poly.pdbx_seq_one_letter_code
_entity_poly.pdbx_strand_id
1 'polypeptide(L)'
;FLTMDFEGIDDVLVVPEDVGSHILSFLDVPTLVRKKAVCRSWQIVFTHAIRQKASIPNAFQSNAELKKAVNKYTTYNLVDADEFAETYGWPINRWDVSNIQDFASLFSGKVSFNENIGSWNTSNVTNMHAMFRGARSFNQDI
;
A
#
# COMPACT_ATOMS: atom_id res chain seq x y z
N PHE A 1 -17.06 18.49 -12.28
CA PHE A 1 -16.01 17.53 -11.86
C PHE A 1 -15.38 16.99 -13.13
N LEU A 2 -14.23 17.53 -13.53
CA LEU A 2 -13.51 17.05 -14.71
C LEU A 2 -12.84 15.73 -14.34
N THR A 3 -13.29 14.63 -14.93
CA THR A 3 -12.54 13.38 -14.94
C THR A 3 -11.28 13.63 -15.77
N MET A 4 -10.14 13.84 -15.12
CA MET A 4 -8.86 13.86 -15.83
C MET A 4 -8.60 12.44 -16.34
N ASP A 5 -8.74 12.30 -17.65
CA ASP A 5 -8.44 11.07 -18.36
C ASP A 5 -6.93 10.95 -18.50
N PHE A 6 -6.37 9.91 -17.90
CA PHE A 6 -4.96 9.56 -17.99
C PHE A 6 -4.74 8.42 -18.99
N GLU A 7 -5.81 7.88 -19.59
CA GLU A 7 -5.76 6.73 -20.52
C GLU A 7 -5.24 7.10 -21.92
N GLY A 8 -4.81 8.34 -22.15
CA GLY A 8 -4.29 8.80 -23.44
C GLY A 8 -3.09 9.74 -23.37
N ILE A 9 -2.41 9.85 -22.20
CA ILE A 9 -1.14 10.58 -22.16
C ILE A 9 -0.07 9.64 -22.71
N ASP A 10 0.20 9.76 -24.01
CA ASP A 10 1.21 8.99 -24.73
C ASP A 10 2.54 8.95 -23.96
N ASP A 11 3.21 7.79 -24.01
CA ASP A 11 4.54 7.46 -23.44
C ASP A 11 5.67 8.46 -23.78
N VAL A 12 5.40 9.48 -24.59
CA VAL A 12 6.34 10.50 -25.10
C VAL A 12 6.32 11.78 -24.27
N LEU A 13 5.25 12.07 -23.52
CA LEU A 13 5.18 13.26 -22.67
C LEU A 13 5.83 12.99 -21.32
N VAL A 14 7.14 13.25 -21.24
CA VAL A 14 7.85 13.44 -19.96
C VAL A 14 7.25 14.68 -19.31
N VAL A 15 6.25 14.49 -18.45
CA VAL A 15 5.73 15.59 -17.65
C VAL A 15 6.77 15.92 -16.57
N PRO A 16 7.21 17.19 -16.47
CA PRO A 16 8.12 17.62 -15.42
C PRO A 16 7.60 17.21 -14.03
N GLU A 17 8.47 16.64 -13.19
CA GLU A 17 8.12 16.01 -11.92
C GLU A 17 7.39 16.98 -10.96
N ASP A 18 7.72 18.27 -11.06
CA ASP A 18 7.10 19.39 -10.36
C ASP A 18 5.63 19.61 -10.77
N VAL A 19 5.34 19.57 -12.08
CA VAL A 19 3.97 19.69 -12.60
C VAL A 19 3.14 18.47 -12.21
N GLY A 20 3.73 17.28 -12.31
CA GLY A 20 3.10 16.04 -11.89
C GLY A 20 2.76 16.06 -10.40
N SER A 21 3.72 16.40 -9.54
CA SER A 21 3.50 16.49 -8.10
C SER A 21 2.43 17.52 -7.72
N HIS A 22 2.35 18.66 -8.44
CA HIS A 22 1.34 19.67 -8.19
C HIS A 22 -0.07 19.18 -8.55
N ILE A 23 -0.25 18.52 -9.69
CA ILE A 23 -1.54 17.94 -10.11
C ILE A 23 -1.98 16.84 -9.13
N LEU A 24 -1.05 15.97 -8.75
CA LEU A 24 -1.32 14.86 -7.83
C LEU A 24 -1.58 15.32 -6.40
N SER A 25 -1.17 16.55 -6.03
CA SER A 25 -1.46 17.13 -4.72
C SER A 25 -2.96 17.32 -4.46
N PHE A 26 -3.78 17.41 -5.50
CA PHE A 26 -5.23 17.55 -5.41
C PHE A 26 -5.98 16.21 -5.32
N LEU A 27 -5.28 15.08 -5.50
CA LEU A 27 -5.88 13.75 -5.44
C LEU A 27 -5.70 13.13 -4.04
N ASP A 28 -6.68 12.36 -3.58
CA ASP A 28 -6.54 11.53 -2.38
C ASP A 28 -5.60 10.33 -2.63
N VAL A 29 -5.02 9.77 -1.55
CA VAL A 29 -4.08 8.63 -1.62
C VAL A 29 -4.67 7.43 -2.40
N PRO A 30 -5.93 7.02 -2.20
CA PRO A 30 -6.56 5.94 -2.96
C PRO A 30 -6.66 6.20 -4.47
N THR A 31 -7.02 7.42 -4.86
CA THR A 31 -7.08 7.82 -6.27
C THR A 31 -5.68 7.76 -6.89
N LEU A 32 -4.66 8.18 -6.13
CA LEU A 32 -3.26 8.02 -6.54
C LEU A 32 -2.86 6.55 -6.71
N VAL A 33 -3.30 5.65 -5.82
CA VAL A 33 -3.03 4.21 -5.90
C VAL A 33 -3.71 3.59 -7.12
N ARG A 34 -4.99 3.89 -7.35
CA ARG A 34 -5.75 3.40 -8.52
C ARG A 34 -5.09 3.84 -9.82
N LYS A 35 -4.72 5.12 -9.91
CA LYS A 35 -4.07 5.67 -11.12
C LYS A 35 -2.65 5.13 -11.31
N LYS A 36 -1.89 4.87 -10.24
CA LYS A 36 -0.58 4.20 -10.30
C LYS A 36 -0.66 2.79 -10.90
N ALA A 37 -1.72 2.05 -10.62
CA ALA A 37 -1.90 0.69 -11.14
C ALA A 37 -2.19 0.67 -12.66
N VAL A 38 -2.75 1.76 -13.20
CA VAL A 38 -3.11 1.90 -14.61
C VAL A 38 -1.98 2.56 -15.42
N CYS A 39 -1.30 3.56 -14.87
CA CYS A 39 -0.32 4.37 -15.60
C CYS A 39 1.13 4.02 -15.21
N ARG A 40 1.82 3.24 -16.07
CA ARG A 40 3.22 2.85 -15.86
C ARG A 40 4.19 4.02 -16.00
N SER A 41 3.94 4.92 -16.96
CA SER A 41 4.82 6.05 -17.28
C SER A 41 4.88 7.09 -16.15
N TRP A 42 3.85 7.14 -15.29
CA TRP A 42 3.78 8.02 -14.12
C TRP A 42 4.00 7.30 -12.79
N GLN A 43 4.40 6.03 -12.81
CA GLN A 43 4.53 5.21 -11.61
C GLN A 43 5.44 5.86 -10.54
N ILE A 44 6.50 6.54 -10.97
CA ILE A 44 7.44 7.27 -10.09
C ILE A 44 6.74 8.47 -9.43
N VAL A 45 6.07 9.31 -10.22
CA VAL A 45 5.38 10.53 -9.74
C VAL A 45 4.24 10.16 -8.78
N PHE A 46 3.45 9.14 -9.10
CA PHE A 46 2.43 8.61 -8.18
C PHE A 46 3.04 8.07 -6.89
N THR A 47 4.16 7.35 -6.97
CA THR A 47 4.86 6.85 -5.78
C THR A 47 5.34 8.00 -4.89
N HIS A 48 5.84 9.08 -5.49
CA HIS A 48 6.28 10.27 -4.75
C HIS A 48 5.11 10.98 -4.08
N ALA A 49 4.01 11.23 -4.80
CA ALA A 49 2.81 11.88 -4.27
C ALA A 49 2.17 11.07 -3.12
N ILE A 50 2.11 9.74 -3.26
CA ILE A 50 1.64 8.85 -2.18
C ILE A 50 2.55 8.96 -0.95
N ARG A 51 3.88 9.00 -1.13
CA ARG A 51 4.84 9.15 -0.02
C ARG A 51 4.70 10.47 0.73
N GLN A 52 4.37 11.56 0.03
CA GLN A 52 4.18 12.87 0.67
C GLN A 52 2.84 12.96 1.42
N LYS A 53 1.80 12.27 0.93
CA LYS A 53 0.45 12.33 1.50
C LYS A 53 0.16 11.27 2.55
N ALA A 54 0.81 10.12 2.47
CA ALA A 54 0.73 9.13 3.53
C ALA A 54 1.53 9.67 4.72
N SER A 55 0.84 10.21 5.73
CA SER A 55 1.37 10.30 7.10
C SER A 55 2.08 8.98 7.41
N ILE A 56 3.24 9.04 8.07
CA ILE A 56 3.83 7.83 8.66
C ILE A 56 2.73 7.26 9.56
N PRO A 57 2.15 6.09 9.23
CA PRO A 57 1.08 5.55 10.05
C PRO A 57 1.64 5.31 11.45
N ASN A 58 0.89 5.68 12.47
CA ASN A 58 1.25 5.36 13.85
C ASN A 58 1.54 3.85 13.94
N ALA A 59 2.54 3.48 14.73
CA ALA A 59 2.85 2.08 14.98
C ALA A 59 1.57 1.31 15.33
N PHE A 60 1.40 0.12 14.75
CA PHE A 60 0.29 -0.74 15.10
C PHE A 60 0.36 -1.05 16.60
N GLN A 61 -0.75 -0.83 17.32
CA GLN A 61 -0.80 -0.97 18.77
C GLN A 61 -1.15 -2.39 19.21
N SER A 62 -1.72 -3.20 18.31
CA SER A 62 -2.10 -4.58 18.63
C SER A 62 -2.09 -5.52 17.41
N ASN A 63 -1.90 -6.82 17.67
CA ASN A 63 -2.04 -7.87 16.66
C ASN A 63 -3.44 -7.87 16.01
N ALA A 64 -4.48 -7.52 16.76
CA ALA A 64 -5.85 -7.45 16.26
C ALA A 64 -6.02 -6.32 15.23
N GLU A 65 -5.42 -5.17 15.51
CA GLU A 65 -5.39 -4.03 14.59
C GLU A 65 -4.65 -4.39 13.30
N LEU A 66 -3.46 -4.99 13.40
CA LEU A 66 -2.70 -5.42 12.23
C LEU A 66 -3.45 -6.47 11.40
N LYS A 67 -4.06 -7.48 12.03
CA LYS A 67 -4.88 -8.50 11.35
C LYS A 67 -6.09 -7.87 10.65
N LYS A 68 -6.76 -6.91 11.29
CA LYS A 68 -7.85 -6.14 10.67
C LYS A 68 -7.35 -5.38 9.45
N ALA A 69 -6.19 -4.74 9.56
CA ALA A 69 -5.62 -3.96 8.48
C ALA A 69 -5.19 -4.85 7.29
N VAL A 70 -4.50 -5.97 7.53
CA VAL A 70 -4.16 -6.94 6.48
C VAL A 70 -5.40 -7.51 5.81
N ASN A 71 -6.45 -7.83 6.58
CA ASN A 71 -7.70 -8.28 6.00
C ASN A 71 -8.32 -7.21 5.10
N LYS A 72 -8.42 -5.96 5.55
CA LYS A 72 -8.96 -4.86 4.71
C LYS A 72 -8.10 -4.65 3.46
N TYR A 73 -6.77 -4.69 3.59
CA TYR A 73 -5.80 -4.59 2.50
C TYR A 73 -5.92 -5.71 1.45
N THR A 74 -6.25 -6.94 1.86
CA THR A 74 -6.18 -8.12 0.95
C THR A 74 -7.54 -8.56 0.42
N THR A 75 -8.64 -8.03 0.96
CA THR A 75 -10.02 -8.44 0.60
C THR A 75 -10.70 -7.39 -0.28
N TYR A 76 -9.92 -6.53 -0.95
CA TYR A 76 -10.35 -5.27 -1.58
C TYR A 76 -11.74 -5.30 -2.21
N ASN A 77 -12.61 -4.44 -1.68
CA ASN A 77 -13.76 -3.85 -2.37
C ASN A 77 -13.62 -2.32 -2.27
N LEU A 78 -13.80 -1.61 -3.38
CA LEU A 78 -13.31 -0.25 -3.65
C LEU A 78 -13.94 0.90 -2.83
N VAL A 79 -14.79 0.58 -1.85
CA VAL A 79 -15.68 1.53 -1.17
C VAL A 79 -15.01 2.20 0.05
N ASP A 80 -14.07 1.52 0.73
CA ASP A 80 -13.47 2.01 1.99
C ASP A 80 -11.94 2.21 1.92
N ALA A 81 -11.38 2.29 0.70
CA ALA A 81 -9.95 2.44 0.48
C ALA A 81 -9.41 3.78 1.03
N ASP A 82 -10.28 4.79 1.07
CA ASP A 82 -9.97 6.17 1.43
C ASP A 82 -9.71 6.31 2.93
N GLU A 83 -10.66 5.87 3.77
CA GLU A 83 -10.47 5.78 5.21
C GLU A 83 -9.30 4.86 5.59
N PHE A 84 -9.11 3.76 4.86
CA PHE A 84 -8.06 2.78 5.16
C PHE A 84 -6.65 3.34 4.91
N ALA A 85 -6.43 3.99 3.77
CA ALA A 85 -5.14 4.56 3.42
C ALA A 85 -4.78 5.73 4.34
N GLU A 86 -5.77 6.50 4.80
CA GLU A 86 -5.57 7.56 5.80
C GLU A 86 -5.23 7.01 7.18
N THR A 87 -5.81 5.86 7.56
CA THR A 87 -5.62 5.27 8.89
C THR A 87 -4.31 4.49 9.00
N TYR A 88 -4.01 3.63 8.03
CA TYR A 88 -2.90 2.66 8.11
C TYR A 88 -1.76 2.94 7.12
N GLY A 89 -1.94 3.89 6.21
CA GLY A 89 -0.94 4.25 5.21
C GLY A 89 -0.83 3.28 4.03
N TRP A 90 -0.23 3.80 2.95
CA TRP A 90 0.10 3.05 1.74
C TRP A 90 1.53 3.39 1.28
N PRO A 91 2.31 2.43 0.73
CA PRO A 91 2.02 1.00 0.57
C PRO A 91 2.21 0.21 1.88
N ILE A 92 1.80 -1.07 1.87
CA ILE A 92 1.93 -1.99 3.03
C ILE A 92 3.37 -2.09 3.56
N ASN A 93 4.38 -1.89 2.72
CA ASN A 93 5.80 -1.90 3.12
C ASN A 93 6.19 -0.77 4.09
N ARG A 94 5.37 0.26 4.23
CA ARG A 94 5.60 1.41 5.15
C ARG A 94 4.92 1.26 6.51
N TRP A 95 4.21 0.16 6.71
CA TRP A 95 3.53 -0.11 7.97
C TRP A 95 4.53 -0.28 9.09
N ASP A 96 4.35 0.49 10.16
CA ASP A 96 5.16 0.37 11.36
C ASP A 96 4.62 -0.76 12.26
N VAL A 97 5.20 -1.94 12.08
CA VAL A 97 4.88 -3.16 12.82
C VAL A 97 5.83 -3.40 14.00
N SER A 98 6.66 -2.41 14.38
CA SER A 98 7.74 -2.61 15.36
C SER A 98 7.23 -3.05 16.73
N ASN A 99 5.99 -2.73 17.10
CA ASN A 99 5.41 -3.08 18.40
C ASN A 99 4.71 -4.45 18.41
N ILE A 100 4.68 -5.14 17.26
CA ILE A 100 3.89 -6.34 17.06
C ILE A 100 4.76 -7.59 17.28
N GLN A 101 4.24 -8.53 18.07
CA GLN A 101 4.96 -9.75 18.45
C GLN A 101 4.44 -11.02 17.73
N ASP A 102 3.20 -11.03 17.26
CA ASP A 102 2.55 -12.23 16.70
C ASP A 102 2.05 -12.02 15.27
N PHE A 103 2.82 -12.55 14.32
CA PHE A 103 2.48 -12.59 12.90
C PHE A 103 1.79 -13.90 12.49
N ALA A 104 1.34 -14.72 13.44
CA ALA A 104 0.73 -16.00 13.12
C ALA A 104 -0.47 -15.83 12.18
N SER A 105 -0.43 -16.61 11.10
CA SER A 105 -1.46 -16.66 10.06
C SER A 105 -1.82 -15.31 9.42
N LEU A 106 -0.96 -14.29 9.51
CA LEU A 106 -1.30 -12.92 9.10
C LEU A 106 -1.77 -12.82 7.64
N PHE A 107 -1.11 -13.55 6.74
CA PHE A 107 -1.45 -13.66 5.32
C PHE A 107 -1.98 -15.05 4.94
N SER A 108 -2.46 -15.82 5.91
CA SER A 108 -2.98 -17.17 5.65
C SER A 108 -4.19 -17.11 4.72
N GLY A 109 -4.14 -17.86 3.62
CA GLY A 109 -5.19 -17.93 2.60
C GLY A 109 -5.26 -16.73 1.65
N LYS A 110 -4.34 -15.76 1.73
CA LYS A 110 -4.30 -14.60 0.83
C LYS A 110 -3.63 -14.96 -0.50
N VAL A 111 -4.36 -15.72 -1.33
CA VAL A 111 -3.83 -16.37 -2.55
C VAL A 111 -3.11 -15.39 -3.49
N SER A 112 -3.64 -14.19 -3.68
CA SER A 112 -3.12 -13.16 -4.59
C SER A 112 -2.12 -12.19 -3.97
N PHE A 113 -1.82 -12.30 -2.67
CA PHE A 113 -0.91 -11.38 -2.00
C PHE A 113 0.53 -11.57 -2.50
N ASN A 114 1.14 -10.48 -2.99
CA ASN A 114 2.54 -10.47 -3.44
C ASN A 114 3.24 -9.12 -3.24
N GLU A 115 2.83 -8.38 -2.23
CA GLU A 115 3.39 -7.06 -1.95
C GLU A 115 4.70 -7.17 -1.16
N ASN A 116 5.66 -6.30 -1.46
CA ASN A 116 6.93 -6.26 -0.74
C ASN A 116 6.70 -5.85 0.72
N ILE A 117 7.19 -6.64 1.67
CA ILE A 117 7.13 -6.41 3.11
C ILE A 117 8.50 -6.53 3.78
N GLY A 118 9.59 -6.62 3.03
CA GLY A 118 10.96 -6.78 3.56
C GLY A 118 11.48 -5.56 4.32
N SER A 119 10.75 -4.43 4.31
CA SER A 119 11.07 -3.24 5.13
C SER A 119 10.44 -3.29 6.53
N TRP A 120 9.64 -4.30 6.84
CA TRP A 120 9.01 -4.44 8.16
C TRP A 120 10.05 -4.73 9.23
N ASN A 121 10.02 -3.97 10.33
CA ASN A 121 10.84 -4.28 11.48
C ASN A 121 10.26 -5.45 12.27
N THR A 122 10.84 -6.63 12.09
CA THR A 122 10.42 -7.88 12.75
C THR A 122 11.20 -8.21 14.02
N SER A 123 12.02 -7.28 14.54
CA SER A 123 12.91 -7.55 15.69
C SER A 123 12.18 -7.99 16.96
N ASN A 124 10.92 -7.56 17.13
CA ASN A 124 10.08 -7.90 18.29
C ASN A 124 9.14 -9.08 18.03
N VAL A 125 9.12 -9.64 16.81
CA VAL A 125 8.24 -10.74 16.44
C VAL A 125 8.76 -12.04 17.03
N THR A 126 7.93 -12.71 17.83
CA THR A 126 8.24 -13.99 18.48
C THR A 126 7.48 -15.16 17.85
N ASN A 127 6.45 -14.87 17.04
CA ASN A 127 5.64 -15.89 16.39
C ASN A 127 5.35 -15.53 14.93
N MET A 128 5.78 -16.37 13.99
CA MET A 128 5.47 -16.27 12.55
C MET A 128 4.76 -17.52 12.02
N HIS A 129 4.16 -18.33 12.91
CA HIS A 129 3.57 -19.60 12.55
C HIS A 129 2.52 -19.45 11.44
N ALA A 130 2.66 -20.22 10.35
CA ALA A 130 1.73 -20.25 9.23
C ALA A 130 1.45 -18.88 8.59
N MET A 131 2.32 -17.87 8.75
CA MET A 131 2.11 -16.50 8.27
C MET A 131 1.66 -16.43 6.81
N PHE A 132 2.28 -17.21 5.92
CA PHE A 132 1.97 -17.26 4.47
C PHE A 132 1.27 -18.56 4.05
N ARG A 133 0.65 -19.30 4.98
CA ARG A 133 0.03 -20.58 4.65
C ARG A 133 -1.07 -20.38 3.60
N GLY A 134 -0.85 -20.87 2.38
CA GLY A 134 -1.78 -20.72 1.26
C GLY A 134 -1.72 -19.38 0.51
N ALA A 135 -0.75 -18.50 0.80
CA ALA A 135 -0.47 -17.31 -0.01
C ALA A 135 0.34 -17.69 -1.26
N ARG A 136 -0.35 -18.19 -2.30
CA ARG A 136 0.28 -18.86 -3.46
C ARG A 136 1.10 -17.93 -4.36
N SER A 137 0.74 -16.65 -4.44
CA SER A 137 1.43 -15.68 -5.30
C SER A 137 2.64 -15.01 -4.64
N PHE A 138 2.85 -15.19 -3.33
CA PHE A 138 3.89 -14.47 -2.61
C PHE A 138 5.29 -14.96 -2.98
N ASN A 139 6.13 -14.06 -3.48
CA ASN A 139 7.50 -14.35 -3.91
C ASN A 139 8.51 -13.23 -3.58
N GLN A 140 8.21 -12.42 -2.57
CA GLN A 140 9.06 -11.29 -2.15
C GLN A 140 10.08 -11.74 -1.11
N ASP A 141 11.20 -11.02 -1.04
CA ASP A 141 12.21 -11.19 0.02
C ASP A 141 11.67 -10.71 1.38
N ILE A 142 12.06 -11.40 2.46
CA ILE A 142 11.70 -11.11 3.87
C ILE A 142 12.96 -10.98 4.72
#